data_AF-A0A6J4PRM7-F1
#
_entry.id   AF-A0A6J4PRM7-F1
#
_cell.length_a   1.000
_cell.length_b   1.000
_cell.length_c   1.000
_cell.angle_alpha   90.00
_cell.angle_beta   90.00
_cell.angle_gamma   90.00
#
_symmetry.space_group_name_H-M   'P 1'
#
loop_
_entity.id
_entity.type
_entity.pdbx_description
1 polymer ?
#
loop_
_entity_poly.entity_id
_entity_poly.type
_entity_poly.pdbx_seq_one_letter_code
_entity_poly.pdbx_strand_id
1 'polypeptide(L)'
;MPELEVEGAGTFEVDEDLRLVLAIEEEAGVDIMHQCGGHAHCATCRVEFLEGEPEDMTEAEHALLEQRELLGEARLSCQILCEHDMKVRPILTVSETGANEPGGKPEEEITPPPIYIERPY
;
A
#
# COMPACT_ATOMS: atom_id res chain seq x y z
N MET A 1 10.03 14.64 -3.97
CA MET A 1 9.61 13.66 -4.98
C MET A 1 10.48 12.43 -4.81
N PRO A 2 10.02 11.44 -4.04
CA PRO A 2 10.68 10.14 -4.00
C PRO A 2 10.48 9.35 -5.31
N GLU A 3 11.37 8.40 -5.55
CA GLU A 3 11.24 7.40 -6.61
C GLU A 3 10.50 6.16 -6.11
N LEU A 4 9.41 5.79 -6.78
CA LEU A 4 8.69 4.54 -6.57
C LEU A 4 8.98 3.57 -7.71
N GLU A 5 9.66 2.47 -7.42
CA GLU A 5 9.79 1.34 -8.34
C GLU A 5 8.71 0.28 -8.04
N VAL A 6 7.85 0.01 -9.02
CA VAL A 6 6.82 -1.04 -8.94
C VAL A 6 7.25 -2.20 -9.80
N GLU A 7 7.45 -3.37 -9.18
CA GLU A 7 7.93 -4.56 -9.89
C GLU A 7 7.03 -4.90 -11.10
N GLY A 8 7.64 -4.98 -12.28
CA GLY A 8 6.94 -5.28 -13.53
C GLY A 8 6.32 -4.07 -14.24
N ALA A 9 6.17 -2.92 -13.57
CA ALA A 9 5.63 -1.70 -14.17
C ALA A 9 6.71 -0.64 -14.49
N GLY A 10 7.74 -0.50 -13.64
CA GLY A 10 8.85 0.45 -13.84
C GLY A 10 9.10 1.35 -12.64
N THR A 11 9.83 2.44 -12.86
CA THR A 11 10.15 3.46 -11.84
C THR A 11 9.46 4.78 -12.18
N PHE A 12 8.90 5.41 -11.15
CA PHE A 12 8.07 6.62 -11.27
C PHE A 12 8.48 7.64 -10.21
N GLU A 13 8.60 8.91 -10.59
CA GLU A 13 8.70 10.00 -9.62
C GLU A 13 7.30 10.30 -9.10
N VAL A 14 7.11 10.28 -7.77
CA VAL A 14 5.80 10.50 -7.15
C VAL A 14 5.84 11.71 -6.22
N ASP A 15 4.66 12.27 -5.95
CA ASP A 15 4.54 13.37 -5.00
C ASP A 15 4.90 12.87 -3.58
N GLU A 16 5.59 13.73 -2.84
CA GLU A 16 5.87 13.49 -1.42
C GLU A 16 4.54 13.45 -0.66
N ASP A 17 4.44 12.55 0.32
CA ASP A 17 3.23 12.29 1.10
C ASP A 17 2.04 11.74 0.29
N LEU A 18 2.22 11.37 -0.98
CA LEU A 18 1.19 10.64 -1.73
C LEU A 18 1.00 9.25 -1.11
N ARG A 19 -0.25 8.81 -0.93
CA ARG A 19 -0.52 7.43 -0.46
C ARG A 19 0.03 6.42 -1.45
N LEU A 20 0.77 5.43 -0.95
CA LEU A 20 1.41 4.41 -1.78
C LEU A 20 0.41 3.64 -2.65
N VAL A 21 -0.82 3.38 -2.16
CA VAL A 21 -1.88 2.77 -2.98
C VAL A 21 -2.26 3.62 -4.20
N LEU A 22 -2.34 4.94 -4.05
CA LEU A 22 -2.67 5.86 -5.14
C LEU A 22 -1.49 6.01 -6.09
N ALA A 23 -0.26 6.05 -5.57
CA ALA A 23 0.95 6.05 -6.40
C ALA A 23 1.04 4.80 -7.30
N ILE A 24 0.71 3.62 -6.76
CA ILE A 24 0.69 2.37 -7.53
C ILE A 24 -0.44 2.38 -8.58
N GLU A 25 -1.64 2.83 -8.21
CA GLU A 25 -2.80 2.81 -9.10
C GLU A 25 -2.74 3.88 -10.20
N GLU A 26 -2.47 5.13 -9.81
CA GLU A 26 -2.61 6.30 -10.67
C GLU A 26 -1.31 6.60 -11.46
N GLU A 27 -0.14 6.52 -10.82
CA GLU A 27 1.14 6.85 -11.46
C GLU A 27 1.77 5.64 -12.17
N ALA A 28 1.80 4.48 -11.49
CA ALA A 28 2.34 3.25 -12.09
C ALA A 28 1.33 2.50 -12.99
N GLY A 29 0.05 2.89 -12.95
CA GLY A 29 -1.01 2.29 -13.76
C GLY A 29 -1.30 0.83 -13.41
N VAL A 30 -0.97 0.39 -12.20
CA VAL A 30 -1.19 -0.98 -11.74
C VAL A 30 -2.53 -1.07 -11.01
N ASP A 31 -3.38 -2.01 -11.44
CA ASP A 31 -4.72 -2.25 -10.93
C ASP A 31 -4.74 -2.97 -9.57
N ILE A 32 -3.98 -2.46 -8.60
CA ILE A 32 -3.91 -2.97 -7.23
C ILE A 32 -5.29 -2.92 -6.57
N MET A 33 -5.64 -3.99 -5.85
CA MET A 33 -6.94 -4.10 -5.20
C MET A 33 -7.01 -3.21 -3.94
N HIS A 34 -8.11 -2.50 -3.74
CA HIS A 34 -8.35 -1.68 -2.55
C HIS A 34 -9.83 -1.76 -2.12
N GLN A 35 -10.34 -2.99 -1.98
CA GLN A 35 -11.77 -3.30 -1.82
C GLN A 35 -12.51 -2.46 -0.75
N CYS A 36 -11.84 -2.08 0.35
CA CYS A 36 -12.45 -1.25 1.40
C CYS A 36 -12.30 0.26 1.20
N GLY A 37 -11.73 0.74 0.11
CA GLY A 37 -11.42 2.14 -0.11
C GLY A 37 -10.34 2.71 0.82
N GLY A 38 -9.39 1.88 1.23
CA GLY A 38 -8.24 2.33 2.01
C GLY A 38 -8.53 2.66 3.47
N HIS A 39 -9.53 2.01 4.10
CA HIS A 39 -9.95 2.21 5.50
C HIS A 39 -9.34 1.21 6.51
N ALA A 40 -8.28 0.48 6.14
CA ALA A 40 -7.72 -0.61 6.96
C ALA A 40 -8.76 -1.66 7.43
N HIS A 41 -9.77 -1.95 6.60
CA HIS A 41 -10.82 -2.94 6.88
C HIS A 41 -10.75 -4.19 6.01
N CYS A 42 -9.95 -4.14 4.93
CA CYS A 42 -9.61 -5.29 4.09
C CYS A 42 -8.09 -5.46 4.02
N ALA A 43 -7.61 -6.59 3.54
CA ALA A 43 -6.19 -6.83 3.28
C ALA A 43 -5.95 -7.07 1.78
N THR A 44 -6.59 -6.30 0.90
CA THR A 44 -6.44 -6.49 -0.55
C THR A 44 -5.37 -5.60 -1.17
N CYS A 45 -5.05 -4.45 -0.56
CA CYS A 45 -4.01 -3.51 -1.02
C CYS A 45 -2.60 -3.95 -0.62
N ARG A 46 -2.36 -5.26 -0.68
CA ARG A 46 -1.12 -5.86 -0.16
C ARG A 46 0.03 -5.60 -1.12
N VAL A 47 1.15 -5.21 -0.53
CA VAL A 47 2.43 -5.09 -1.21
C VAL A 47 3.52 -5.79 -0.40
N GLU A 48 4.52 -6.31 -1.09
CA GLU A 48 5.79 -6.72 -0.51
C GLU A 48 6.80 -5.61 -0.78
N PHE A 49 7.55 -5.19 0.24
CA PHE A 49 8.68 -4.29 0.04
C PHE A 49 9.90 -5.08 -0.40
N LEU A 50 10.50 -4.66 -1.49
CA LEU A 50 11.76 -5.19 -1.99
C LEU A 50 12.92 -4.32 -1.48
N GLU A 51 12.72 -2.99 -1.42
CA GLU A 51 13.67 -2.01 -0.89
C GLU A 51 12.89 -0.82 -0.29
N GLY A 52 13.49 -0.11 0.67
CA GLY A 52 12.91 1.12 1.23
C GLY A 52 11.68 0.91 2.12
N GLU A 53 11.54 -0.23 2.81
CA GLU A 53 10.41 -0.43 3.74
C GLU A 53 10.48 0.59 4.90
N PRO A 54 9.39 1.34 5.19
CA PRO A 54 9.34 2.24 6.34
C PRO A 54 9.60 1.52 7.66
N GLU A 55 10.32 2.18 8.56
CA GLU A 55 10.58 1.70 9.93
C GLU A 55 9.32 1.75 10.81
N ASP A 56 8.34 2.58 10.44
CA ASP A 56 7.06 2.71 11.11
C ASP A 56 5.90 2.09 10.31
N MET A 57 4.81 1.79 11.01
CA MET A 57 3.54 1.38 10.45
C MET A 57 2.38 1.97 11.25
N THR A 58 1.17 2.02 10.70
CA THR A 58 0.01 2.50 11.47
C THR A 58 -0.51 1.41 12.39
N GLU A 59 -1.06 1.78 13.56
CA GLU A 59 -1.72 0.82 14.46
C GLU A 59 -2.86 0.06 13.76
N ALA A 60 -3.57 0.74 12.84
CA ALA A 60 -4.65 0.14 12.06
C ALA A 60 -4.13 -0.91 11.06
N GLU A 61 -3.01 -0.62 10.40
CA GLU A 61 -2.30 -1.58 9.56
C GLU A 61 -1.87 -2.81 10.39
N HIS A 62 -1.18 -2.57 11.51
CA HIS A 62 -0.67 -3.62 12.38
C HIS A 62 -1.80 -4.55 12.87
N ALA A 63 -2.85 -3.97 13.45
CA ALA A 63 -3.96 -4.75 14.00
C ALA A 63 -4.64 -5.62 12.94
N LEU A 64 -4.80 -5.12 11.72
CA LEU A 64 -5.41 -5.88 10.65
C LEU A 64 -4.50 -6.99 10.13
N LEU A 65 -3.20 -6.72 9.95
CA LEU A 65 -2.23 -7.72 9.50
C LEU A 65 -2.05 -8.83 10.56
N GLU A 66 -2.00 -8.47 11.84
CA GLU A 66 -1.95 -9.43 12.95
C GLU A 66 -3.21 -10.32 12.96
N GLN A 67 -4.40 -9.72 12.87
CA GLN A 67 -5.67 -10.47 12.83
C GLN A 67 -5.75 -11.44 11.65
N ARG A 68 -5.11 -11.11 10.53
CA ARG A 68 -5.14 -11.89 9.29
C ARG A 68 -3.97 -12.86 9.14
N GLU A 69 -3.07 -12.91 10.13
CA GLU A 69 -1.84 -13.72 10.08
C GLU A 69 -0.95 -13.35 8.88
N LEU A 70 -0.86 -12.05 8.57
CA LEU A 70 -0.07 -11.49 7.45
C LEU A 70 1.04 -10.54 7.89
N LEU A 71 1.20 -10.34 9.20
CA LEU A 71 2.23 -9.47 9.76
C LEU A 71 3.63 -10.03 9.43
N GLY A 72 4.48 -9.21 8.81
CA GLY A 72 5.80 -9.61 8.32
C GLY A 72 5.77 -10.33 6.95
N GLU A 73 4.59 -10.65 6.41
CA GLU A 73 4.45 -11.21 5.05
C GLU A 73 4.09 -10.14 4.01
N ALA A 74 3.37 -9.11 4.43
CA ALA A 74 2.94 -8.03 3.55
C ALA A 74 2.72 -6.73 4.33
N ARG A 75 2.68 -5.63 3.58
CA ARG A 75 2.26 -4.31 4.04
C ARG A 75 0.96 -3.90 3.35
N LEU A 76 0.21 -2.98 3.95
CA LEU A 76 -1.00 -2.41 3.36
C LEU A 76 -0.65 -1.08 2.71
N SER A 77 -0.53 -1.04 1.39
CA SER A 77 -0.14 0.19 0.66
C SER A 77 -1.09 1.36 0.91
N CYS A 78 -2.34 1.10 1.28
CA CYS A 78 -3.26 2.18 1.64
C CYS A 78 -2.92 2.88 2.95
N GLN A 79 -2.08 2.31 3.81
CA GLN A 79 -1.72 2.88 5.11
C GLN A 79 -0.28 3.45 5.12
N ILE A 80 0.31 3.68 3.94
CA ILE A 80 1.69 4.12 3.77
C ILE A 80 1.73 5.36 2.88
N LEU A 81 2.58 6.32 3.22
CA LEU A 81 2.89 7.50 2.42
C LEU A 81 4.22 7.32 1.70
N CYS A 82 4.36 7.89 0.51
CA CYS A 82 5.61 7.96 -0.23
C CYS A 82 6.48 9.09 0.33
N GLU A 83 7.21 8.83 1.41
CA GLU A 83 8.11 9.81 2.08
C GLU A 83 9.57 9.67 1.62
N HIS A 84 9.94 8.53 1.05
CA HIS A 84 11.28 8.21 0.57
C HIS A 84 11.22 7.20 -0.58
N ASP A 85 12.37 6.91 -1.19
CA ASP A 85 12.44 5.98 -2.32
C ASP A 85 12.06 4.56 -1.90
N MET A 86 11.17 3.93 -2.66
CA MET A 86 10.60 2.63 -2.33
C MET A 86 10.59 1.73 -3.55
N LYS A 87 10.81 0.44 -3.32
CA LYS A 87 10.61 -0.60 -4.33
C LYS A 87 9.64 -1.63 -3.81
N VAL A 88 8.53 -1.83 -4.51
CA VAL A 88 7.43 -2.68 -4.05
C VAL A 88 6.93 -3.64 -5.13
N ARG A 89 6.38 -4.77 -4.68
CA ARG A 89 5.64 -5.73 -5.50
C ARG A 89 4.18 -5.75 -5.05
N PRO A 90 3.22 -5.30 -5.89
CA PRO A 90 1.80 -5.52 -5.65
C PRO A 90 1.46 -7.01 -5.60
N ILE A 91 0.72 -7.45 -4.57
CA ILE A 91 0.40 -8.87 -4.33
C ILE A 91 -0.98 -9.26 -4.90
N LEU A 92 -1.90 -8.31 -4.96
CA LEU A 92 -3.27 -8.53 -5.40
C LEU A 92 -3.71 -7.45 -6.37
N THR A 93 -3.93 -7.85 -7.61
CA THR A 93 -4.43 -6.98 -8.67
C THR A 93 -5.78 -7.45 -9.21
N VAL A 94 -6.52 -6.55 -9.87
CA VAL A 94 -7.78 -6.89 -10.56
C VAL A 94 -7.50 -7.95 -11.63
N SER A 95 -6.45 -7.74 -12.42
CA SER A 95 -6.01 -8.65 -13.50
C SER A 95 -5.72 -10.07 -13.02
N GLU A 96 -5.13 -10.24 -11.83
CA GLU A 96 -4.82 -11.57 -11.28
C GLU A 96 -6.01 -12.22 -10.57
N THR A 97 -6.85 -11.43 -9.91
CA THR A 97 -7.99 -11.95 -9.13
C THR A 97 -9.22 -12.25 -9.98
N GLY A 98 -9.31 -11.66 -11.19
CA GLY A 98 -10.51 -11.72 -12.03
C GLY A 98 -11.67 -10.89 -11.47
N ALA A 99 -11.38 -9.93 -10.58
CA ALA A 99 -12.37 -8.97 -10.12
C ALA A 99 -12.84 -8.07 -11.27
N ASN A 100 -14.02 -7.45 -11.12
CA ASN A 100 -14.49 -6.48 -12.11
C ASN A 100 -13.90 -5.08 -11.87
N GLU A 101 -13.56 -4.76 -10.62
CA GLU A 101 -13.08 -3.45 -10.17
C GLU A 101 -12.17 -3.61 -8.94
N PRO A 102 -11.22 -2.67 -8.69
CA PRO A 102 -10.27 -2.77 -7.59
C PRO A 102 -10.90 -2.53 -6.20
N GLY A 103 -11.97 -1.73 -6.13
CA GLY A 103 -12.60 -1.32 -4.88
C GLY A 103 -13.07 0.14 -4.90
N GLY A 104 -13.53 0.64 -3.75
CA GLY A 104 -13.82 2.06 -3.59
C GLY A 104 -12.54 2.89 -3.70
N LYS A 105 -12.61 4.11 -4.26
CA LYS A 105 -11.43 4.97 -4.38
C LYS A 105 -10.88 5.35 -2.99
N PRO A 106 -9.58 5.11 -2.68
CA PRO A 106 -8.96 5.61 -1.47
C PRO A 106 -9.00 7.14 -1.38
N GLU A 107 -9.19 7.67 -0.17
CA GLU A 107 -9.09 9.11 0.10
C GLU A 107 -7.65 9.62 -0.07
N GLU A 108 -7.45 10.92 -0.19
CA GLU A 108 -6.10 11.50 -0.29
C GLU A 108 -5.31 11.32 1.02
N GLU A 109 -5.98 11.44 2.17
CA GLU A 109 -5.38 11.23 3.50
C GLU A 109 -5.51 9.78 3.96
N ILE A 110 -4.60 9.33 4.84
CA ILE A 110 -4.71 8.00 5.46
C ILE A 110 -5.94 7.97 6.37
N THR A 111 -6.80 6.99 6.12
CA THR A 111 -8.02 6.73 6.88
C THR A 111 -7.98 5.31 7.45
N PRO A 112 -8.26 5.08 8.75
CA PRO A 112 -8.46 6.11 9.79
C PRO A 112 -7.21 6.98 10.00
N PRO A 113 -7.33 8.16 10.64
CA PRO A 113 -6.17 9.02 10.92
C PRO A 113 -5.04 8.21 11.57
N PRO A 114 -3.81 8.31 11.05
CA PRO A 114 -2.76 7.39 11.42
C PRO A 114 -2.26 7.66 12.84
N ILE A 115 -2.13 6.58 13.60
CA ILE A 115 -1.31 6.52 14.81
C ILE A 115 -0.13 5.62 14.45
N TYR A 116 1.08 6.18 14.39
CA TYR A 116 2.28 5.45 13.99
C TYR A 116 2.90 4.72 15.18
N ILE A 117 3.37 3.50 14.91
CA ILE A 117 4.14 2.66 15.81
C ILE A 117 5.38 2.14 15.08
N GLU A 118 6.43 1.84 15.85
CA GLU A 118 7.62 1.17 15.32
C GLU A 118 7.24 -0.23 14.81
N ARG A 119 7.69 -0.57 13.60
CA ARG A 119 7.42 -1.86 12.97
C ARG A 119 8.05 -2.98 13.81
N PRO A 120 7.30 -4.06 14.13
CA PRO A 120 7.74 -5.01 15.16
C PRO A 120 8.69 -6.13 14.67
N TYR A 121 9.29 -6.01 13.48
CA TYR A 121 10.13 -7.06 12.87
C TYR A 121 11.37 -6.55 12.13
#